data_AF-A0A2P6MHZ3-F1
#
_entry.id   AF-A0A2P6MHZ3-F1
#
_cell.length_a   1.000
_cell.length_b   1.000
_cell.length_c   1.000
_cell.angle_alpha   90.00
_cell.angle_beta   90.00
_cell.angle_gamma   90.00
#
_symmetry.space_group_name_H-M   'P 1'
#
loop_
_entity.id
_entity.type
_entity.pdbx_description
1 polymer ?
#
loop_
_entity_poly.entity_id
_entity_poly.type
_entity_poly.pdbx_seq_one_letter_code
_entity_poly.pdbx_strand_id
1 'polypeptide(L)'
;MSTVVNIDNFINMSLPDKEQYILKKTNLDDFWVIGNVRIPIHGNKFIFIENLINPYNGFQLNLDIIKELRIIPNLFCSIQTGSTPLENGTLVAAKFNLNHADTEKLIEGKFFKTDSSKIYPITNINQIFELLQISQEDLGILAVVTPPLYERDNEFIDLVKIIKGKIQDDIILLEKAKKNNELQKKEIDDLNKKLNIKQLYIEQQNQEVKNKSDKLESLGFSIDKLKTTDIEKPMSLPESHIKLLKNIHSQLHKQGYHYEKNTLMQFLASLTTGQMVILSGPSGTGKTTLVHQIAKAIGADFEIIPVQPNWTDKQDLLGFYNPVRKLYVSSPFLDCLIKANKNKDKLFFICLDEINLAQIEYYLADILSIKELEGEKLRLYSSTEYNHNKREVEWYIKYLLSTQNISIDELLNGSKVNNLNHFDIISRYENLQEYEPLIEIPDNLRIIGTMNVDGAVQSLSPKVIDRSFIIPINPQAKQEINPSADDLEFSIPSEFFKPTTTDSTLPSKIKLAISAIKDELYKWNIDYSERLEHHMLLYYGHSKSWGISDNKFIEDITVMKLLPRLHDMLETDQMISDLSQIVEEQVGENSSSILKLRQMHKRYNQTGMFSFWS
;
A
#
# COMPACT_ATOMS: atom_id res chain seq x y z
N MET A 1 -24.90 14.52 -22.10
CA MET A 1 -25.17 15.97 -21.89
C MET A 1 -26.43 16.34 -22.66
N SER A 2 -27.55 16.61 -21.99
CA SER A 2 -28.79 17.07 -22.62
C SER A 2 -28.77 18.59 -22.78
N THR A 3 -28.74 19.06 -24.04
CA THR A 3 -28.71 20.48 -24.43
C THR A 3 -29.87 21.27 -23.82
N VAL A 4 -29.57 22.38 -23.15
CA VAL A 4 -30.56 23.34 -22.62
C VAL A 4 -31.19 24.11 -23.78
N VAL A 5 -32.53 24.19 -23.81
CA VAL A 5 -33.30 24.81 -24.89
C VAL A 5 -33.42 26.33 -24.64
N ASN A 6 -33.39 27.15 -25.70
CA ASN A 6 -33.65 28.59 -25.61
C ASN A 6 -35.15 28.89 -25.48
N ILE A 7 -35.52 30.11 -25.08
CA ILE A 7 -36.93 30.43 -24.79
C ILE A 7 -37.83 30.27 -26.01
N ASP A 8 -37.36 30.65 -27.20
CA ASP A 8 -38.12 30.58 -28.45
C ASP A 8 -38.44 29.13 -28.85
N ASN A 9 -37.46 28.22 -28.75
CA ASN A 9 -37.71 26.81 -29.07
C ASN A 9 -38.60 26.16 -28.02
N PHE A 10 -38.51 26.55 -26.74
CA PHE A 10 -39.39 26.03 -25.71
C PHE A 10 -40.84 26.50 -25.91
N ILE A 11 -41.06 27.78 -26.27
CA ILE A 11 -42.42 28.32 -26.55
C ILE A 11 -43.09 27.55 -27.70
N ASN A 12 -42.34 27.20 -28.73
CA ASN A 12 -42.84 26.52 -29.92
C ASN A 12 -43.08 25.01 -29.75
N MET A 13 -42.70 24.40 -28.61
CA MET A 13 -42.99 23.00 -28.32
C MET A 13 -44.49 22.74 -28.06
N SER A 14 -44.94 21.53 -28.40
CA SER A 14 -46.27 21.05 -28.02
C SER A 14 -46.37 20.90 -26.49
N LEU A 15 -47.59 20.93 -25.93
CA LEU A 15 -47.78 20.80 -24.47
C LEU A 15 -47.21 19.47 -23.92
N PRO A 16 -47.44 18.30 -24.56
CA PRO A 16 -46.82 17.04 -24.11
C PRO A 16 -45.29 17.07 -24.12
N ASP A 17 -44.69 17.71 -25.11
CA ASP A 17 -43.23 17.82 -25.21
C ASP A 17 -42.66 18.75 -24.12
N LYS A 18 -43.39 19.83 -23.77
CA LYS A 18 -43.04 20.73 -22.66
C LYS A 18 -43.07 19.99 -21.32
N GLU A 19 -44.11 19.18 -21.09
CA GLU A 19 -44.27 18.37 -19.89
C GLU A 19 -43.12 17.37 -19.74
N GLN A 20 -42.83 16.59 -20.77
CA GLN A 20 -41.72 15.63 -20.75
C GLN A 20 -40.35 16.30 -20.59
N TYR A 21 -40.14 17.45 -21.24
CA TYR A 21 -38.90 18.20 -21.11
C TYR A 21 -38.66 18.65 -19.67
N ILE A 22 -39.69 19.19 -19.01
CA ILE A 22 -39.60 19.65 -17.62
C ILE A 22 -39.35 18.48 -16.69
N LEU A 23 -40.17 17.43 -16.72
CA LEU A 23 -40.02 16.25 -15.86
C LEU A 23 -38.61 15.65 -15.95
N LYS A 24 -38.09 15.53 -17.18
CA LYS A 24 -36.74 15.02 -17.43
C LYS A 24 -35.63 15.94 -16.92
N LYS A 25 -35.80 17.27 -17.00
CA LYS A 25 -34.80 18.23 -16.51
C LYS A 25 -34.83 18.40 -15.00
N THR A 26 -36.00 18.32 -14.38
CA THR A 26 -36.19 18.40 -12.93
C THR A 26 -36.00 17.05 -12.23
N ASN A 27 -35.82 15.97 -13.00
CA ASN A 27 -35.76 14.59 -12.54
C ASN A 27 -36.97 14.22 -11.67
N LEU A 28 -38.15 14.75 -12.04
CA LEU A 28 -39.41 14.52 -11.38
C LEU A 28 -40.15 13.39 -12.09
N ASP A 29 -40.65 12.41 -11.33
CA ASP A 29 -41.52 11.38 -11.88
C ASP A 29 -42.94 11.93 -12.17
N ASP A 30 -43.36 12.94 -11.40
CA ASP A 30 -44.57 13.72 -11.65
C ASP A 30 -44.46 15.16 -11.10
N PHE A 31 -45.50 15.98 -11.28
CA PHE A 31 -45.45 17.41 -10.95
C PHE A 31 -45.60 17.77 -9.46
N TRP A 32 -45.16 16.90 -8.54
CA TRP A 32 -45.11 17.19 -7.11
C TRP A 32 -43.81 17.85 -6.69
N VAL A 33 -43.92 18.85 -5.82
CA VAL A 33 -42.78 19.51 -5.17
C VAL A 33 -43.08 19.84 -3.73
N ILE A 34 -42.03 19.96 -2.91
CA ILE A 34 -42.09 20.41 -1.52
C ILE A 34 -41.46 21.79 -1.42
N GLY A 35 -42.01 22.70 -0.63
CA GLY A 35 -41.40 24.01 -0.39
C GLY A 35 -42.07 24.78 0.74
N ASN A 36 -41.57 26.00 0.99
CA ASN A 36 -42.03 26.85 2.08
C ASN A 36 -42.98 27.94 1.59
N VAL A 37 -44.11 28.10 2.28
CA VAL A 37 -45.09 29.15 1.98
C VAL A 37 -44.51 30.53 2.31
N ARG A 38 -44.58 31.45 1.35
CA ARG A 38 -44.31 32.87 1.53
C ARG A 38 -45.53 33.72 1.23
N ILE A 39 -45.91 34.58 2.18
CA ILE A 39 -47.07 35.48 2.07
C ILE A 39 -46.55 36.92 1.91
N PRO A 40 -46.91 37.63 0.83
CA PRO A 40 -46.49 39.03 0.65
C PRO A 40 -47.20 39.97 1.62
N ILE A 41 -46.47 40.96 2.14
CA ILE A 41 -46.88 41.88 3.22
C ILE A 41 -48.16 42.69 2.88
N HIS A 42 -48.52 42.84 1.60
CA HIS A 42 -49.64 43.67 1.13
C HIS A 42 -50.59 42.99 0.13
N GLY A 43 -50.93 41.71 0.31
CA GLY A 43 -51.98 41.10 -0.52
C GLY A 43 -52.46 39.72 -0.07
N ASN A 44 -53.58 39.67 0.65
CA ASN A 44 -54.19 38.42 1.15
C ASN A 44 -54.79 37.49 0.07
N LYS A 45 -54.55 37.76 -1.22
CA LYS A 45 -55.19 37.02 -2.32
C LYS A 45 -54.27 35.96 -2.97
N PHE A 46 -52.97 35.97 -2.68
CA PHE A 46 -52.02 35.04 -3.30
C PHE A 46 -50.89 34.64 -2.33
N ILE A 47 -50.38 33.43 -2.50
CA ILE A 47 -49.20 32.89 -1.79
C ILE A 47 -48.15 32.40 -2.79
N PHE A 48 -46.89 32.47 -2.38
CA PHE A 48 -45.76 31.87 -3.09
C PHE A 48 -45.28 30.63 -2.34
N ILE A 49 -44.75 29.64 -3.05
CA ILE A 49 -44.01 28.53 -2.46
C ILE A 49 -42.58 28.63 -3.01
N GLU A 50 -41.63 28.81 -2.10
CA GLU A 50 -40.20 29.01 -2.41
C GLU A 50 -39.39 27.78 -1.97
N ASN A 51 -38.12 27.72 -2.40
CA ASN A 51 -37.20 26.61 -2.11
C ASN A 51 -37.77 25.24 -2.53
N LEU A 52 -38.21 25.14 -3.79
CA LEU A 52 -38.83 23.94 -4.31
C LEU A 52 -37.85 22.76 -4.33
N ILE A 53 -38.26 21.65 -3.75
CA ILE A 53 -37.50 20.41 -3.62
C ILE A 53 -38.26 19.31 -4.33
N ASN A 54 -37.51 18.49 -5.06
CA ASN A 54 -38.03 17.27 -5.64
C ASN A 54 -38.24 16.22 -4.52
N PRO A 55 -39.48 15.76 -4.29
CA PRO A 55 -39.79 14.89 -3.17
C PRO A 55 -39.23 13.48 -3.31
N TYR A 56 -38.91 13.04 -4.53
CA TYR A 56 -38.40 11.69 -4.78
C TYR A 56 -36.90 11.57 -4.51
N ASN A 57 -36.14 12.64 -4.75
CA ASN A 57 -34.68 12.61 -4.68
C ASN A 57 -34.05 13.72 -3.82
N GLY A 58 -34.84 14.54 -3.14
CA GLY A 58 -34.37 15.55 -2.17
C GLY A 58 -33.57 16.70 -2.78
N PHE A 59 -33.39 16.77 -4.11
CA PHE A 59 -32.65 17.85 -4.73
C PHE A 59 -33.47 19.14 -4.79
N GLN A 60 -32.85 20.25 -4.38
CA GLN A 60 -33.41 21.58 -4.59
C GLN A 60 -33.42 21.90 -6.10
N LEU A 61 -34.58 22.34 -6.58
CA LEU A 61 -34.80 22.71 -7.96
C LEU A 61 -34.17 24.09 -8.24
N ASN A 62 -32.86 24.10 -8.51
CA ASN A 62 -32.19 25.24 -9.13
C ASN A 62 -32.24 25.06 -10.65
N LEU A 63 -33.14 25.78 -11.30
CA LEU A 63 -33.57 25.46 -12.65
C LEU A 63 -32.99 26.42 -13.70
N ASP A 64 -31.84 26.05 -14.27
CA ASP A 64 -31.42 26.50 -15.62
C ASP A 64 -32.18 25.69 -16.71
N ILE A 65 -33.51 25.54 -16.57
CA ILE A 65 -34.35 24.76 -17.50
C ILE A 65 -34.36 25.39 -18.90
N ILE A 66 -34.34 26.73 -18.94
CA ILE A 66 -34.29 27.55 -20.14
C ILE A 66 -33.14 28.54 -19.96
N LYS A 67 -32.25 28.61 -20.94
CA LYS A 67 -30.95 29.31 -20.85
C LYS A 67 -31.05 30.81 -20.48
N GLU A 68 -32.21 31.42 -20.70
CA GLU A 68 -32.46 32.86 -20.57
C GLU A 68 -33.33 33.23 -19.35
N LEU A 69 -33.86 32.25 -18.59
CA LEU A 69 -34.62 32.51 -17.37
C LEU A 69 -33.69 32.57 -16.16
N ARG A 70 -33.42 33.77 -15.63
CA ARG A 70 -32.62 33.98 -14.39
C ARG A 70 -33.44 33.98 -13.10
N ILE A 71 -34.71 33.58 -13.15
CA ILE A 71 -35.63 33.68 -12.01
C ILE A 71 -35.69 32.31 -11.30
N ILE A 72 -35.48 32.31 -9.99
CA ILE A 72 -35.68 31.12 -9.14
C ILE A 72 -37.17 30.74 -9.24
N PRO A 73 -37.49 29.51 -9.65
CA PRO A 73 -38.86 29.11 -9.87
C PRO A 73 -39.62 29.07 -8.54
N ASN A 74 -40.50 30.05 -8.34
CA ASN A 74 -41.46 30.03 -7.24
C ASN A 74 -42.80 29.53 -7.76
N LEU A 75 -43.50 28.77 -6.92
CA LEU A 75 -44.84 28.31 -7.22
C LEU A 75 -45.87 29.36 -6.81
N PHE A 76 -46.72 29.76 -7.74
CA PHE A 76 -47.73 30.79 -7.51
C PHE A 76 -49.11 30.17 -7.27
N CYS A 77 -49.81 30.60 -6.23
CA CYS A 77 -51.16 30.16 -5.92
C CYS A 77 -52.10 31.31 -5.56
N SER A 78 -53.31 31.31 -6.14
CA SER A 78 -54.41 32.20 -5.75
C SER A 78 -55.26 31.58 -4.66
N ILE A 79 -55.45 32.29 -3.54
CA ILE A 79 -56.25 31.82 -2.41
C ILE A 79 -57.75 31.93 -2.77
N GLN A 80 -58.47 30.80 -2.75
CA GLN A 80 -59.93 30.79 -2.89
C GLN A 80 -60.59 31.04 -1.52
N THR A 81 -61.74 31.72 -1.50
CA THR A 81 -62.50 31.99 -0.27
C THR A 81 -62.96 30.68 0.38
N GLY A 82 -62.39 30.35 1.55
CA GLY A 82 -62.74 29.14 2.33
C GLY A 82 -61.60 28.13 2.56
N SER A 83 -60.39 28.37 2.03
CA SER A 83 -59.23 27.50 2.28
C SER A 83 -58.62 27.68 3.68
N THR A 84 -58.00 26.63 4.22
CA THR A 84 -57.25 26.64 5.48
C THR A 84 -56.21 27.77 5.52
N PRO A 85 -56.10 28.55 6.62
CA PRO A 85 -55.09 29.60 6.74
C PRO A 85 -53.70 28.96 6.80
N LEU A 86 -52.86 29.23 5.80
CA LEU A 86 -51.44 28.87 5.81
C LEU A 86 -50.64 30.05 6.38
N GLU A 87 -49.64 29.77 7.21
CA GLU A 87 -48.73 30.79 7.75
C GLU A 87 -47.45 30.90 6.92
N ASN A 88 -46.79 32.06 7.00
CA ASN A 88 -45.49 32.27 6.39
C ASN A 88 -44.45 31.30 7.01
N GLY A 89 -43.73 30.55 6.16
CA GLY A 89 -42.78 29.51 6.54
C GLY A 89 -43.37 28.11 6.69
N THR A 90 -44.68 27.90 6.46
CA THR A 90 -45.28 26.57 6.52
C THR A 90 -44.72 25.69 5.40
N LEU A 91 -44.25 24.48 5.74
CA LEU A 91 -43.82 23.48 4.76
C LEU A 91 -45.05 22.85 4.10
N VAL A 92 -45.08 22.84 2.76
CA VAL A 92 -46.21 22.30 1.99
C VAL A 92 -45.73 21.39 0.87
N ALA A 93 -46.49 20.33 0.60
CA ALA A 93 -46.44 19.60 -0.67
C ALA A 93 -47.44 20.25 -1.63
N ALA A 94 -47.01 20.58 -2.84
CA ALA A 94 -47.85 21.18 -3.84
C ALA A 94 -47.71 20.49 -5.19
N LYS A 95 -48.84 20.21 -5.83
CA LYS A 95 -48.88 19.71 -7.21
C LYS A 95 -49.07 20.86 -8.16
N PHE A 96 -48.13 21.08 -9.06
CA PHE A 96 -48.23 22.17 -10.04
C PHE A 96 -48.77 21.70 -11.39
N ASN A 97 -49.35 22.62 -12.17
CA ASN A 97 -49.80 22.33 -13.52
C ASN A 97 -49.18 23.34 -14.51
N LEU A 98 -49.00 22.91 -15.75
CA LEU A 98 -48.61 23.77 -16.86
C LEU A 98 -49.87 24.17 -17.63
N ASN A 99 -50.15 25.48 -17.77
CA ASN A 99 -51.35 25.95 -18.45
C ASN A 99 -51.05 26.49 -19.86
N HIS A 100 -52.00 26.27 -20.79
CA HIS A 100 -51.94 26.68 -22.20
C HIS A 100 -51.85 28.19 -22.46
N ALA A 101 -52.18 29.06 -21.50
CA ALA A 101 -52.53 30.46 -21.76
C ALA A 101 -51.55 31.53 -21.25
N ASP A 102 -50.35 31.17 -20.78
CA ASP A 102 -49.39 32.13 -20.20
C ASP A 102 -47.99 32.05 -20.83
N THR A 103 -47.88 31.67 -22.12
CA THR A 103 -46.61 31.77 -22.87
C THR A 103 -46.14 33.22 -23.01
N GLU A 104 -47.05 34.20 -23.01
CA GLU A 104 -46.69 35.63 -23.02
C GLU A 104 -46.28 36.18 -21.63
N LYS A 105 -46.54 35.46 -20.53
CA LYS A 105 -46.17 35.86 -19.15
C LYS A 105 -44.96 35.11 -18.58
N LEU A 106 -44.23 34.38 -19.42
CA LEU A 106 -42.98 33.68 -19.07
C LEU A 106 -41.96 34.60 -18.38
N ILE A 107 -41.94 35.88 -18.76
CA ILE A 107 -41.01 36.90 -18.24
C ILE A 107 -41.41 37.38 -16.82
N GLU A 108 -42.65 37.15 -16.38
CA GLU A 108 -43.16 37.61 -15.08
C GLU A 108 -43.02 36.56 -13.95
N GLY A 109 -42.35 35.43 -14.18
CA GLY A 109 -42.12 34.40 -13.15
C GLY A 109 -43.35 33.57 -12.75
N LYS A 110 -44.44 33.62 -13.54
CA LYS A 110 -45.72 32.91 -13.28
C LYS A 110 -45.74 31.49 -13.86
N PHE A 111 -44.57 30.89 -14.08
CA PHE A 111 -44.41 29.67 -14.87
C PHE A 111 -45.04 28.43 -14.22
N PHE A 112 -44.99 28.34 -12.89
CA PHE A 112 -45.57 27.23 -12.14
C PHE A 112 -46.76 27.74 -11.33
N LYS A 113 -47.97 27.37 -11.76
CA LYS A 113 -49.21 27.69 -11.05
C LYS A 113 -49.77 26.44 -10.37
N THR A 114 -50.26 26.64 -9.16
CA THR A 114 -51.07 25.64 -8.45
C THR A 114 -52.36 26.26 -7.90
N ASP A 115 -53.31 25.41 -7.56
CA ASP A 115 -54.59 25.78 -6.96
C ASP A 115 -54.55 25.49 -5.46
N SER A 116 -55.29 26.27 -4.66
CA SER A 116 -55.29 26.10 -3.20
C SER A 116 -55.77 24.72 -2.74
N SER A 117 -56.54 23.99 -3.57
CA SER A 117 -56.96 22.61 -3.30
C SER A 117 -55.87 21.55 -3.55
N LYS A 118 -54.75 21.94 -4.19
CA LYS A 118 -53.61 21.07 -4.51
C LYS A 118 -52.38 21.37 -3.65
N ILE A 119 -52.56 22.10 -2.55
CA ILE A 119 -51.53 22.43 -1.56
C ILE A 119 -51.88 21.73 -0.26
N TYR A 120 -50.91 20.98 0.27
CA TYR A 120 -51.07 20.14 1.43
C TYR A 120 -50.04 20.55 2.48
N PRO A 121 -50.45 21.13 3.63
CA PRO A 121 -49.52 21.42 4.72
C PRO A 121 -48.94 20.14 5.29
N ILE A 122 -47.62 20.09 5.41
CA ILE A 122 -46.89 18.95 5.95
C ILE A 122 -46.60 19.25 7.41
N THR A 123 -47.23 18.51 8.31
CA THR A 123 -46.93 18.54 9.75
C THR A 123 -46.17 17.30 10.21
N ASN A 124 -46.21 16.23 9.41
CA ASN A 124 -45.45 15.01 9.63
C ASN A 124 -44.93 14.49 8.27
N ILE A 125 -43.65 14.12 8.21
CA ILE A 125 -42.99 13.57 7.02
C ILE A 125 -43.74 12.34 6.47
N ASN A 126 -44.39 11.54 7.33
CA ASN A 126 -45.19 10.39 6.90
C ASN A 126 -46.35 10.77 5.95
N GLN A 127 -46.89 11.99 6.07
CA GLN A 127 -47.96 12.46 5.19
C GLN A 127 -47.50 12.63 3.75
N ILE A 128 -46.20 12.90 3.51
CA ILE A 128 -45.63 12.99 2.17
C ILE A 128 -45.67 11.62 1.48
N PHE A 129 -45.32 10.56 2.20
CA PHE A 129 -45.30 9.20 1.64
C PHE A 129 -46.71 8.71 1.30
N GLU A 130 -47.69 8.99 2.17
CA GLU A 130 -49.10 8.70 1.89
C GLU A 130 -49.63 9.48 0.67
N LEU A 131 -49.28 10.76 0.54
CA LEU A 131 -49.70 11.61 -0.57
C LEU A 131 -49.10 11.19 -1.92
N LEU A 132 -47.84 10.77 -1.92
CA LEU A 132 -47.09 10.39 -3.13
C LEU A 132 -47.22 8.89 -3.48
N GLN A 133 -47.89 8.10 -2.64
CA GLN A 133 -48.01 6.64 -2.79
C GLN A 133 -46.65 5.92 -2.88
N ILE A 134 -45.63 6.46 -2.20
CA ILE A 134 -44.28 5.89 -2.13
C ILE A 134 -44.17 4.99 -0.90
N SER A 135 -43.48 3.85 -1.01
CA SER A 135 -43.31 2.93 0.12
C SER A 135 -42.34 3.52 1.16
N GLN A 136 -42.53 3.20 2.44
CA GLN A 136 -41.58 3.57 3.50
C GLN A 136 -40.19 2.90 3.34
N GLU A 137 -40.01 2.02 2.36
CA GLU A 137 -38.76 1.31 2.07
C GLU A 137 -37.87 2.07 1.07
N ASP A 138 -38.40 3.08 0.37
CA ASP A 138 -37.67 3.95 -0.58
C ASP A 138 -36.95 5.15 0.11
N LEU A 139 -36.93 5.15 1.45
CA LEU A 139 -36.64 6.25 2.38
C LEU A 139 -35.15 6.63 2.52
N GLY A 140 -34.37 6.50 1.45
CA GLY A 140 -32.93 6.77 1.48
C GLY A 140 -32.52 8.22 1.22
N ILE A 141 -33.41 9.05 0.65
CA ILE A 141 -32.96 10.27 -0.04
C ILE A 141 -33.40 11.59 0.63
N LEU A 142 -34.52 11.61 1.37
CA LEU A 142 -35.03 12.85 1.98
C LEU A 142 -34.39 13.24 3.32
N ALA A 143 -33.73 12.32 4.02
CA ALA A 143 -33.17 12.59 5.37
C ALA A 143 -31.74 13.15 5.37
N VAL A 144 -31.02 13.07 4.24
CA VAL A 144 -29.58 13.42 4.16
C VAL A 144 -29.33 14.76 3.48
N VAL A 145 -30.33 15.33 2.80
CA VAL A 145 -30.18 16.58 2.05
C VAL A 145 -30.87 17.71 2.79
N THR A 146 -30.07 18.72 3.14
CA THR A 146 -30.41 20.14 3.44
C THR A 146 -30.75 20.58 4.89
N PRO A 147 -29.73 21.14 5.61
CA PRO A 147 -29.88 22.01 6.79
C PRO A 147 -30.56 23.41 6.65
N PRO A 148 -30.76 24.05 5.48
CA PRO A 148 -31.29 25.41 5.42
C PRO A 148 -32.83 25.51 5.54
N LEU A 149 -33.54 24.43 5.87
CA LEU A 149 -35.01 24.44 5.98
C LEU A 149 -35.53 24.73 7.40
N TYR A 150 -34.66 24.84 8.40
CA TYR A 150 -35.05 24.99 9.80
C TYR A 150 -34.58 26.34 10.39
N GLU A 151 -35.28 27.42 10.05
CA GLU A 151 -35.23 28.65 10.86
C GLU A 151 -36.46 28.73 11.78
N ARG A 152 -36.58 27.82 12.75
CA ARG A 152 -37.31 28.08 14.01
C ARG A 152 -36.67 27.29 15.16
N ASP A 153 -36.27 28.03 16.19
CA ASP A 153 -35.48 27.61 17.36
C ASP A 153 -36.09 26.51 18.27
N ASN A 154 -37.18 25.85 17.90
CA ASN A 154 -37.89 24.93 18.79
C ASN A 154 -37.79 23.43 18.44
N GLU A 155 -37.18 23.04 17.31
CA GLU A 155 -36.94 21.60 16.98
C GLU A 155 -35.47 21.16 17.09
N PHE A 156 -34.54 22.11 17.25
CA PHE A 156 -33.13 21.79 17.52
C PHE A 156 -32.96 21.05 18.87
N ILE A 157 -33.89 21.25 19.81
CA ILE A 157 -33.88 20.62 21.14
C ILE A 157 -34.14 19.11 21.05
N ASP A 158 -34.94 18.63 20.10
CA ASP A 158 -35.24 17.20 19.97
C ASP A 158 -34.13 16.43 19.25
N LEU A 159 -33.50 17.02 18.24
CA LEU A 159 -32.29 16.44 17.63
C LEU A 159 -31.12 16.42 18.61
N VAL A 160 -30.93 17.47 19.41
CA VAL A 160 -29.94 17.48 20.50
C VAL A 160 -30.29 16.47 21.59
N LYS A 161 -31.56 16.25 21.92
CA LYS A 161 -31.98 15.19 22.86
C LYS A 161 -31.72 13.79 22.31
N ILE A 162 -32.00 13.55 21.03
CA ILE A 162 -31.76 12.27 20.37
C ILE A 162 -30.25 12.01 20.25
N ILE A 163 -29.46 13.02 19.89
CA ILE A 163 -27.99 12.93 19.84
C ILE A 163 -27.42 12.73 21.25
N LYS A 164 -27.92 13.44 22.27
CA LYS A 164 -27.55 13.20 23.67
C LYS A 164 -27.91 11.80 24.13
N GLY A 165 -29.10 11.29 23.76
CA GLY A 165 -29.52 9.92 24.04
C GLY A 165 -28.57 8.89 23.42
N LYS A 166 -28.26 9.04 22.12
CA LYS A 166 -27.28 8.18 21.44
C LYS A 166 -25.89 8.25 22.06
N ILE A 167 -25.40 9.44 22.40
CA ILE A 167 -24.09 9.60 23.07
C ILE A 167 -24.12 8.92 24.45
N GLN A 168 -25.23 9.01 25.18
CA GLN A 168 -25.38 8.36 26.48
C GLN A 168 -25.38 6.83 26.34
N ASP A 169 -26.07 6.30 25.34
CA ASP A 169 -26.10 4.86 25.02
C ASP A 169 -24.73 4.35 24.57
N ASP A 170 -24.02 5.13 23.74
CA ASP A 170 -22.65 4.83 23.29
C ASP A 170 -21.67 4.84 24.48
N ILE A 171 -21.82 5.77 25.43
CA ILE A 171 -21.02 5.81 26.68
C ILE A 171 -21.29 4.54 27.52
N ILE A 172 -22.54 4.12 27.66
CA ILE A 172 -22.89 2.89 28.40
C ILE A 172 -22.30 1.65 27.72
N LEU A 173 -22.33 1.59 26.38
CA LEU A 173 -21.70 0.52 25.61
C LEU A 173 -20.18 0.51 25.78
N LEU A 174 -19.54 1.68 25.72
CA LEU A 174 -18.09 1.82 25.93
C LEU A 174 -17.68 1.45 27.36
N GLU A 175 -18.47 1.79 28.38
CA GLU A 175 -18.21 1.38 29.77
C GLU A 175 -18.32 -0.14 29.97
N LYS A 176 -19.31 -0.79 29.32
CA LYS A 176 -19.41 -2.25 29.32
C LYS A 176 -18.22 -2.91 28.61
N ALA A 177 -17.82 -2.39 27.45
CA ALA A 177 -16.67 -2.88 26.71
C ALA A 177 -15.37 -2.72 27.52
N LYS A 178 -15.19 -1.56 28.18
CA LYS A 178 -14.06 -1.31 29.08
C LYS A 178 -14.01 -2.31 30.24
N LYS A 179 -15.15 -2.59 30.87
CA LYS A 179 -15.23 -3.58 31.95
C LYS A 179 -14.91 -5.00 31.49
N ASN A 180 -15.34 -5.39 30.28
CA ASN A 180 -14.98 -6.68 29.69
C ASN A 180 -13.48 -6.77 29.39
N ASN A 181 -12.88 -5.72 28.83
CA ASN A 181 -11.44 -5.67 28.57
C ASN A 181 -10.62 -5.72 29.87
N GLU A 182 -11.08 -5.07 30.95
CA GLU A 182 -10.44 -5.17 32.28
C GLU A 182 -10.52 -6.60 32.85
N LEU A 183 -11.61 -7.33 32.58
CA LEU A 183 -11.78 -8.71 33.01
C LEU A 183 -10.87 -9.66 32.21
N GLN A 184 -10.80 -9.51 30.89
CA GLN A 184 -9.88 -10.24 30.02
C GLN A 184 -8.41 -9.97 30.39
N LYS A 185 -8.07 -8.72 30.72
CA LYS A 185 -6.72 -8.38 31.18
C LYS A 185 -6.33 -9.12 32.46
N LYS A 186 -7.27 -9.27 33.41
CA LYS A 186 -7.05 -10.08 34.62
C LYS A 186 -6.89 -11.57 34.31
N GLU A 187 -7.62 -12.11 33.33
CA GLU A 187 -7.47 -13.49 32.88
C GLU A 187 -6.11 -13.73 32.22
N ILE A 188 -5.64 -12.80 31.38
CA ILE A 188 -4.30 -12.85 30.78
C ILE A 188 -3.21 -12.79 31.85
N ASP A 189 -3.37 -11.93 32.86
CA ASP A 189 -2.42 -11.85 33.98
C ASP A 189 -2.37 -13.15 34.80
N ASP A 190 -3.52 -13.81 35.02
CA ASP A 190 -3.57 -15.12 35.71
C ASP A 190 -2.96 -16.24 34.85
N LEU A 191 -3.21 -16.23 33.53
CA LEU A 191 -2.58 -17.15 32.58
C LEU A 191 -1.06 -16.97 32.55
N ASN A 192 -0.56 -15.74 32.51
CA ASN A 192 0.87 -15.43 32.55
C ASN A 192 1.53 -15.91 33.85
N LYS A 193 0.86 -15.76 34.99
CA LYS A 193 1.33 -16.32 36.27
C LYS A 193 1.42 -17.85 36.22
N LYS A 194 0.40 -18.53 35.67
CA LYS A 194 0.42 -19.99 35.48
C LYS A 194 1.53 -20.43 34.52
N LEU A 195 1.80 -19.65 33.48
CA LEU A 195 2.83 -19.92 32.48
C LEU A 195 4.24 -19.82 33.09
N ASN A 196 4.51 -18.78 33.89
CA ASN A 196 5.76 -18.64 34.63
C ASN A 196 5.99 -19.79 35.62
N ILE A 197 4.95 -20.23 36.34
CA ILE A 197 5.05 -21.39 37.25
C ILE A 197 5.39 -22.66 36.46
N LYS A 198 4.77 -22.88 35.29
CA LYS A 198 5.09 -24.02 34.43
C LYS A 198 6.51 -23.95 33.87
N GLN A 199 7.00 -22.77 33.50
CA GLN A 199 8.37 -22.57 33.04
C GLN A 199 9.38 -22.91 34.13
N LEU A 200 9.19 -22.40 35.36
CA LEU A 200 10.02 -22.75 36.51
C LEU A 200 10.01 -24.25 36.81
N TYR A 201 8.86 -24.91 36.66
CA TYR A 201 8.76 -26.35 36.82
C TYR A 201 9.56 -27.12 35.75
N ILE A 202 9.49 -26.70 34.48
CA ILE A 202 10.25 -27.29 33.37
C ILE A 202 11.76 -27.10 33.59
N GLU A 203 12.19 -25.92 34.03
CA GLU A 203 13.60 -25.63 34.34
C GLU A 203 14.13 -26.55 35.45
N GLN A 204 13.34 -26.76 36.52
CA GLN A 204 13.70 -27.70 37.59
C GLN A 204 13.80 -29.14 37.08
N GLN A 205 12.85 -29.61 36.27
CA GLN A 205 12.90 -30.95 35.69
C GLN A 205 14.12 -31.13 34.77
N ASN A 206 14.45 -30.12 33.95
CA ASN A 206 15.62 -30.16 33.10
C ASN A 206 16.93 -30.20 33.90
N GLN A 207 17.01 -29.47 35.01
CA GLN A 207 18.15 -29.56 35.93
C GLN A 207 18.25 -30.94 36.59
N GLU A 208 17.13 -31.55 37.00
CA GLU A 208 17.14 -32.91 37.52
C GLU A 208 17.59 -33.95 36.48
N VAL A 209 17.09 -33.84 35.25
CA VAL A 209 17.48 -34.71 34.14
C VAL A 209 18.97 -34.56 33.84
N LYS A 210 19.48 -33.32 33.83
CA LYS A 210 20.91 -33.03 33.66
C LYS A 210 21.74 -33.65 34.79
N ASN A 211 21.37 -33.44 36.04
CA ASN A 211 22.06 -34.02 37.19
C ASN A 211 22.07 -35.56 37.16
N LYS A 212 20.97 -36.18 36.70
CA LYS A 212 20.88 -37.64 36.52
C LYS A 212 21.73 -38.11 35.34
N SER A 213 21.76 -37.36 34.24
CA SER A 213 22.61 -37.62 33.06
C SER A 213 24.09 -37.56 33.42
N ASP A 214 24.52 -36.49 34.09
CA ASP A 214 25.91 -36.29 34.52
C ASP A 214 26.36 -37.41 35.49
N LYS A 215 25.46 -37.86 36.36
CA LYS A 215 25.71 -38.99 37.27
C LYS A 215 25.80 -40.32 36.52
N LEU A 216 25.00 -40.54 35.48
CA LEU A 216 25.07 -41.75 34.64
C LEU A 216 26.33 -41.78 33.78
N GLU A 217 26.78 -40.63 33.26
CA GLU A 217 28.05 -40.49 32.56
C GLU A 217 29.24 -40.75 33.50
N SER A 218 29.21 -40.26 34.74
CA SER A 218 30.24 -40.55 35.75
C SER A 218 30.31 -42.03 36.15
N LEU A 219 29.24 -42.79 35.90
CA LEU A 219 29.15 -44.23 36.16
C LEU A 219 29.47 -45.08 34.91
N GLY A 220 29.87 -44.44 33.81
CA GLY A 220 30.34 -45.12 32.60
C GLY A 220 29.25 -45.53 31.60
N PHE A 221 28.02 -45.02 31.73
CA PHE A 221 26.94 -45.27 30.77
C PHE A 221 26.94 -44.21 29.65
N SER A 222 27.09 -44.62 28.39
CA SER A 222 26.90 -43.75 27.22
C SER A 222 25.41 -43.64 26.89
N ILE A 223 24.84 -42.45 27.04
CA ILE A 223 23.45 -42.18 26.66
C ILE A 223 23.44 -41.78 25.18
N ASP A 224 23.10 -42.71 24.30
CA ASP A 224 22.81 -42.41 22.91
C ASP A 224 21.60 -41.46 22.85
N LYS A 225 21.81 -40.25 22.34
CA LYS A 225 20.73 -39.29 22.10
C LYS A 225 19.75 -39.88 21.09
N LEU A 226 18.62 -40.40 21.58
CA LEU A 226 17.44 -40.67 20.77
C LEU A 226 17.09 -39.41 19.99
N LYS A 227 16.96 -39.54 18.67
CA LYS A 227 16.55 -38.47 17.75
C LYS A 227 15.18 -37.96 18.17
N THR A 228 15.14 -36.88 18.94
CA THR A 228 13.96 -36.07 19.16
C THR A 228 13.81 -35.13 17.98
N THR A 229 12.74 -35.34 17.22
CA THR A 229 12.16 -34.42 16.25
C THR A 229 11.99 -33.02 16.85
N ASP A 230 12.46 -32.02 16.11
CA ASP A 230 12.10 -30.60 16.11
C ASP A 230 11.73 -29.98 17.46
N ILE A 231 12.71 -29.83 18.35
CA ILE A 231 12.70 -28.78 19.37
C ILE A 231 13.42 -27.59 18.75
N GLU A 232 12.69 -26.49 18.52
CA GLU A 232 13.24 -25.22 18.06
C GLU A 232 14.47 -24.86 18.90
N LYS A 233 15.63 -24.74 18.22
CA LYS A 233 16.87 -24.34 18.88
C LYS A 233 16.65 -22.97 19.54
N PRO A 234 17.23 -22.72 20.73
CA PRO A 234 17.13 -21.41 21.36
C PRO A 234 17.75 -20.35 20.44
N MET A 235 16.90 -19.49 19.88
CA MET A 235 17.30 -18.35 19.07
C MET A 235 18.05 -17.36 19.97
N SER A 236 19.27 -16.99 19.58
CA SER A 236 20.09 -15.99 20.28
C SER A 236 20.24 -14.74 19.43
N LEU A 237 20.73 -13.63 20.01
CA LEU A 237 21.20 -12.47 19.26
C LEU A 237 22.74 -12.55 19.13
N PRO A 238 23.32 -12.20 17.97
CA PRO A 238 24.77 -12.15 17.83
C PRO A 238 25.36 -10.96 18.60
N GLU A 239 26.46 -11.17 19.31
CA GLU A 239 27.22 -10.10 20.02
C GLU A 239 27.85 -9.08 19.06
N SER A 240 28.09 -9.45 17.81
CA SER A 240 28.65 -8.57 16.78
C SER A 240 28.38 -9.09 15.36
N HIS A 241 28.42 -8.19 14.38
CA HIS A 241 28.36 -8.52 12.95
C HIS A 241 29.47 -9.52 12.52
N ILE A 242 30.67 -9.41 13.11
CA ILE A 242 31.78 -10.35 12.84
C ILE A 242 31.45 -11.75 13.36
N LYS A 243 30.85 -11.87 14.56
CA LYS A 243 30.42 -13.16 15.13
C LYS A 243 29.32 -13.78 14.26
N LEU A 244 28.36 -12.96 13.82
CA LEU A 244 27.33 -13.38 12.89
C LEU A 244 27.91 -13.92 11.57
N LEU A 245 28.81 -13.18 10.93
CA LEU A 245 29.49 -13.60 9.70
C LEU A 245 30.21 -14.94 9.87
N LYS A 246 30.95 -15.11 10.97
CA LYS A 246 31.66 -16.37 11.27
C LYS A 246 30.70 -17.54 11.43
N ASN A 247 29.59 -17.33 12.13
CA ASN A 247 28.59 -18.37 12.36
C ASN A 247 27.86 -18.76 11.07
N ILE A 248 27.41 -17.77 10.27
CA ILE A 248 26.80 -18.01 8.96
C ILE A 248 27.78 -18.81 8.08
N HIS A 249 29.03 -18.37 7.98
CA HIS A 249 30.04 -19.04 7.16
C HIS A 249 30.29 -20.50 7.60
N SER A 250 30.38 -20.74 8.91
CA SER A 250 30.52 -22.10 9.47
C SER A 250 29.28 -22.98 9.20
N GLN A 251 28.07 -22.43 9.37
CA GLN A 251 26.82 -23.14 9.15
C GLN A 251 26.66 -23.55 7.68
N LEU A 252 26.92 -22.63 6.75
CA LEU A 252 26.88 -22.89 5.31
C LEU A 252 27.87 -24.00 4.93
N HIS A 253 29.10 -23.92 5.45
CA HIS A 253 30.14 -24.93 5.19
C HIS A 253 29.73 -26.33 5.68
N LYS A 254 29.18 -26.43 6.89
CA LYS A 254 28.65 -27.70 7.45
C LYS A 254 27.52 -28.30 6.61
N GLN A 255 26.71 -27.45 5.96
CA GLN A 255 25.65 -27.87 5.06
C GLN A 255 26.14 -28.22 3.64
N GLY A 256 27.45 -28.10 3.37
CA GLY A 256 28.05 -28.39 2.07
C GLY A 256 28.04 -27.20 1.11
N TYR A 257 27.69 -25.99 1.58
CA TYR A 257 27.76 -24.76 0.79
C TYR A 257 29.09 -24.06 1.05
N HIS A 258 29.93 -24.00 0.02
CA HIS A 258 31.24 -23.37 0.10
C HIS A 258 31.17 -21.98 -0.55
N TYR A 259 31.01 -20.95 0.30
CA TYR A 259 31.05 -19.55 -0.10
C TYR A 259 32.27 -18.85 0.52
N GLU A 260 33.01 -18.07 -0.25
CA GLU A 260 34.11 -17.26 0.20
C GLU A 260 33.63 -16.26 1.26
N LYS A 261 34.38 -16.17 2.35
CA LYS A 261 34.09 -15.23 3.44
C LYS A 261 33.91 -13.78 2.93
N ASN A 262 34.68 -13.38 1.92
CA ASN A 262 34.59 -12.04 1.34
C ASN A 262 33.24 -11.79 0.64
N THR A 263 32.75 -12.76 -0.13
CA THR A 263 31.42 -12.66 -0.78
C THR A 263 30.30 -12.57 0.26
N LEU A 264 30.37 -13.38 1.32
CA LEU A 264 29.39 -13.32 2.43
C LEU A 264 29.42 -11.96 3.13
N MET A 265 30.63 -11.44 3.39
CA MET A 265 30.83 -10.14 4.02
C MET A 265 30.29 -8.99 3.16
N GLN A 266 30.61 -8.98 1.86
CA GLN A 266 30.08 -8.00 0.90
C GLN A 266 28.55 -8.05 0.86
N PHE A 267 27.97 -9.25 0.73
CA PHE A 267 26.52 -9.42 0.65
C PHE A 267 25.83 -8.90 1.91
N LEU A 268 26.29 -9.32 3.09
CA LEU A 268 25.71 -8.89 4.36
C LEU A 268 25.88 -7.39 4.61
N ALA A 269 27.05 -6.82 4.28
CA ALA A 269 27.29 -5.37 4.39
C ALA A 269 26.48 -4.56 3.37
N SER A 270 26.25 -5.07 2.16
CA SER A 270 25.35 -4.43 1.20
C SER A 270 23.89 -4.47 1.67
N LEU A 271 23.45 -5.57 2.31
CA LEU A 271 22.11 -5.66 2.87
C LEU A 271 21.85 -4.63 3.99
N THR A 272 22.85 -4.29 4.82
CA THR A 272 22.68 -3.26 5.87
C THR A 272 22.46 -1.86 5.31
N THR A 273 22.76 -1.62 4.03
CA THR A 273 22.49 -0.32 3.39
C THR A 273 21.02 -0.09 3.04
N GLY A 274 20.19 -1.15 3.05
CA GLY A 274 18.80 -1.08 2.58
C GLY A 274 18.62 -0.89 1.07
N GLN A 275 19.72 -0.77 0.32
CA GLN A 275 19.71 -0.67 -1.14
C GLN A 275 19.49 -2.04 -1.79
N MET A 276 19.11 -2.03 -3.06
CA MET A 276 18.93 -3.27 -3.82
C MET A 276 20.28 -3.97 -4.02
N VAL A 277 20.32 -5.29 -3.91
CA VAL A 277 21.55 -6.09 -4.15
C VAL A 277 21.31 -7.02 -5.33
N ILE A 278 22.22 -7.06 -6.30
CA ILE A 278 22.14 -7.95 -7.46
C ILE A 278 23.32 -8.91 -7.43
N LEU A 279 23.04 -10.20 -7.32
CA LEU A 279 24.03 -11.27 -7.45
C LEU A 279 24.17 -11.64 -8.93
N SER A 280 25.36 -11.49 -9.48
CA SER A 280 25.64 -11.78 -10.89
C SER A 280 26.65 -12.91 -11.02
N GLY A 281 26.45 -13.84 -11.95
CA GLY A 281 27.42 -14.90 -12.21
C GLY A 281 26.86 -16.00 -13.11
N PRO A 282 27.69 -16.96 -13.54
CA PRO A 282 27.25 -18.09 -14.36
C PRO A 282 26.10 -18.88 -13.71
N SER A 283 25.35 -19.62 -14.52
CA SER A 283 24.37 -20.57 -13.97
C SER A 283 25.03 -21.62 -13.07
N GLY A 284 24.32 -22.06 -12.03
CA GLY A 284 24.81 -23.08 -11.11
C GLY A 284 25.83 -22.62 -10.05
N THR A 285 26.13 -21.32 -9.93
CA THR A 285 27.04 -20.79 -8.89
C THR A 285 26.39 -20.62 -7.50
N GLY A 286 25.13 -21.03 -7.34
CA GLY A 286 24.43 -21.00 -6.05
C GLY A 286 23.87 -19.63 -5.65
N LYS A 287 23.71 -18.67 -6.57
CA LYS A 287 23.20 -17.31 -6.27
C LYS A 287 21.88 -17.32 -5.48
N THR A 288 20.85 -17.99 -5.98
CA THR A 288 19.54 -18.10 -5.31
C THR A 288 19.67 -18.89 -4.00
N THR A 289 20.51 -19.92 -3.99
CA THR A 289 20.80 -20.71 -2.78
C THR A 289 21.46 -19.89 -1.68
N LEU A 290 22.38 -18.98 -2.04
CA LEU A 290 23.03 -18.06 -1.10
C LEU A 290 22.00 -17.20 -0.37
N VAL A 291 21.08 -16.58 -1.12
CA VAL A 291 20.03 -15.73 -0.56
C VAL A 291 19.15 -16.54 0.39
N HIS A 292 18.70 -17.72 -0.04
CA HIS A 292 17.86 -18.60 0.76
C HIS A 292 18.55 -19.03 2.07
N GLN A 293 19.80 -19.48 2.00
CA GLN A 293 20.49 -19.98 3.18
C GLN A 293 20.87 -18.86 4.15
N ILE A 294 21.19 -17.66 3.65
CA ILE A 294 21.43 -16.51 4.52
C ILE A 294 20.14 -16.09 5.21
N ALA A 295 19.01 -16.00 4.50
CA ALA A 295 17.71 -15.68 5.10
C ALA A 295 17.37 -16.67 6.23
N LYS A 296 17.57 -17.97 5.99
CA LYS A 296 17.39 -19.01 6.99
C LYS A 296 18.33 -18.85 8.20
N ALA A 297 19.60 -18.55 7.97
CA ALA A 297 20.59 -18.42 9.04
C ALA A 297 20.33 -17.22 9.96
N ILE A 298 19.73 -16.14 9.44
CA ILE A 298 19.38 -14.93 10.20
C ILE A 298 17.94 -14.90 10.69
N GLY A 299 17.13 -15.90 10.36
CA GLY A 299 15.70 -15.96 10.73
C GLY A 299 14.81 -14.97 9.98
N ALA A 300 15.22 -14.51 8.80
CA ALA A 300 14.39 -13.66 7.94
C ALA A 300 13.32 -14.49 7.21
N ASP A 301 12.12 -13.92 7.07
CA ASP A 301 11.17 -14.45 6.09
C ASP A 301 11.69 -14.15 4.69
N PHE A 302 11.46 -15.06 3.74
CA PHE A 302 11.95 -14.88 2.39
C PHE A 302 10.93 -15.40 1.36
N GLU A 303 10.88 -14.72 0.22
CA GLU A 303 10.06 -15.10 -0.93
C GLU A 303 10.95 -15.09 -2.19
N ILE A 304 10.87 -16.15 -2.99
CA ILE A 304 11.59 -16.24 -4.28
C ILE A 304 10.56 -16.06 -5.39
N ILE A 305 10.78 -15.06 -6.24
CA ILE A 305 9.87 -14.66 -7.30
C ILE A 305 10.62 -14.79 -8.63
N PRO A 306 10.34 -15.82 -9.44
CA PRO A 306 10.96 -15.97 -10.75
C PRO A 306 10.40 -14.93 -11.71
N VAL A 307 11.26 -14.05 -12.23
CA VAL A 307 10.88 -13.05 -13.22
C VAL A 307 10.50 -13.73 -14.52
N GLN A 308 9.39 -13.31 -15.12
CA GLN A 308 8.93 -13.88 -16.39
C GLN A 308 9.32 -12.98 -17.56
N PRO A 309 9.66 -13.54 -18.73
CA PRO A 309 10.10 -12.77 -19.89
C PRO A 309 9.00 -11.85 -20.47
N ASN A 310 7.73 -12.13 -20.15
CA ASN A 310 6.60 -11.32 -20.58
C ASN A 310 6.26 -10.18 -19.61
N TRP A 311 7.06 -9.97 -18.55
CA TRP A 311 6.87 -8.82 -17.67
C TRP A 311 7.19 -7.53 -18.42
N THR A 312 6.23 -6.63 -18.46
CA THR A 312 6.30 -5.40 -19.27
C THR A 312 5.97 -4.16 -18.48
N ASP A 313 5.32 -4.26 -17.32
CA ASP A 313 5.02 -3.11 -16.48
C ASP A 313 4.97 -3.47 -14.98
N LYS A 314 4.68 -2.45 -14.16
CA LYS A 314 4.63 -2.60 -12.71
C LYS A 314 3.50 -3.50 -12.20
N GLN A 315 2.47 -3.78 -13.00
CA GLN A 315 1.35 -4.64 -12.60
C GLN A 315 1.79 -6.10 -12.50
N ASP A 316 2.79 -6.50 -13.30
CA ASP A 316 3.40 -7.82 -13.18
C ASP A 316 4.07 -8.02 -11.81
N LEU A 317 4.65 -6.93 -11.28
CA LEU A 317 5.31 -6.94 -9.98
C LEU A 317 4.37 -6.63 -8.82
N LEU A 318 3.45 -5.67 -8.92
CA LEU A 318 2.62 -5.21 -7.80
C LEU A 318 1.20 -5.79 -7.82
N GLY A 319 0.75 -6.29 -8.96
CA GLY A 319 -0.65 -6.61 -9.21
C GLY A 319 -1.44 -5.43 -9.78
N PHE A 320 -2.76 -5.59 -9.85
CA PHE A 320 -3.64 -4.60 -10.48
C PHE A 320 -5.01 -4.53 -9.83
N TYR A 321 -5.66 -3.38 -9.95
CA TYR A 321 -7.05 -3.21 -9.55
C TYR A 321 -8.00 -3.62 -10.69
N ASN A 322 -8.90 -4.57 -10.43
CA ASN A 322 -9.95 -4.95 -11.36
C ASN A 322 -11.20 -4.09 -11.14
N PRO A 323 -11.54 -3.14 -12.04
CA PRO A 323 -12.67 -2.23 -11.83
C PRO A 323 -14.04 -2.91 -11.96
N VAL A 324 -14.11 -4.05 -12.66
CA VAL A 324 -15.35 -4.81 -12.82
C VAL A 324 -15.71 -5.52 -11.53
N ARG A 325 -14.73 -6.17 -10.89
CA ARG A 325 -14.93 -6.89 -9.62
C ARG A 325 -14.76 -5.97 -8.40
N LYS A 326 -14.17 -4.78 -8.58
CA LYS A 326 -13.78 -3.86 -7.51
C LYS A 326 -12.86 -4.52 -6.47
N LEU A 327 -11.92 -5.33 -6.96
CA LEU A 327 -10.93 -6.04 -6.15
C LEU A 327 -9.54 -5.73 -6.67
N TYR A 328 -8.60 -5.52 -5.76
CA TYR A 328 -7.19 -5.57 -6.06
C TYR A 328 -6.74 -7.03 -6.16
N VAL A 329 -6.07 -7.36 -7.26
CA VAL A 329 -5.44 -8.66 -7.50
C VAL A 329 -3.95 -8.47 -7.26
N SER A 330 -3.45 -9.00 -6.14
CA SER A 330 -2.04 -8.86 -5.73
C SER A 330 -1.14 -9.86 -6.43
N SER A 331 0.17 -9.61 -6.31
CA SER A 331 1.25 -10.52 -6.66
C SER A 331 1.94 -11.04 -5.39
N PRO A 332 2.75 -12.12 -5.49
CA PRO A 332 3.58 -12.59 -4.37
C PRO A 332 4.51 -11.51 -3.81
N PHE A 333 4.99 -10.59 -4.66
CA PHE A 333 5.83 -9.48 -4.23
C PHE A 333 5.06 -8.53 -3.32
N LEU A 334 3.85 -8.13 -3.73
CA LEU A 334 3.03 -7.22 -2.94
C LEU A 334 2.59 -7.89 -1.62
N ASP A 335 2.22 -9.18 -1.66
CA ASP A 335 1.85 -9.93 -0.46
C ASP A 335 3.00 -9.96 0.56
N CYS A 336 4.24 -10.18 0.09
CA CYS A 336 5.42 -10.13 0.94
C CYS A 336 5.66 -8.71 1.51
N LEU A 337 5.47 -7.67 0.70
CA LEU A 337 5.60 -6.28 1.12
C LEU A 337 4.56 -5.89 2.18
N ILE A 338 3.31 -6.33 2.04
CA ILE A 338 2.25 -6.13 3.04
C ILE A 338 2.58 -6.88 4.33
N LYS A 339 3.02 -8.14 4.24
CA LYS A 339 3.48 -8.92 5.41
C LYS A 339 4.63 -8.23 6.14
N ALA A 340 5.58 -7.64 5.41
CA ALA A 340 6.69 -6.91 5.98
C ALA A 340 6.23 -5.63 6.72
N ASN A 341 5.24 -4.91 6.17
CA ASN A 341 4.63 -3.74 6.80
C ASN A 341 3.93 -4.07 8.12
N LYS A 342 3.27 -5.25 8.19
CA LYS A 342 2.59 -5.73 9.39
C LYS A 342 3.55 -6.23 10.48
N ASN A 343 4.75 -6.70 10.10
CA ASN A 343 5.73 -7.32 11.00
C ASN A 343 7.07 -6.58 11.02
N LYS A 344 7.06 -5.33 11.49
CA LYS A 344 8.24 -4.43 11.42
C LYS A 344 9.48 -4.94 12.18
N ASP A 345 9.32 -5.81 13.16
CA ASP A 345 10.43 -6.34 13.97
C ASP A 345 11.23 -7.46 13.27
N LYS A 346 10.67 -8.07 12.22
CA LYS A 346 11.28 -9.18 11.48
C LYS A 346 11.82 -8.73 10.13
N LEU A 347 12.91 -9.32 9.67
CA LEU A 347 13.47 -9.08 8.33
C LEU A 347 12.73 -9.87 7.27
N PHE A 348 12.52 -9.24 6.11
CA PHE A 348 11.90 -9.85 4.94
C PHE A 348 12.83 -9.73 3.73
N PHE A 349 13.08 -10.83 3.04
CA PHE A 349 13.87 -10.88 1.82
C PHE A 349 12.96 -11.22 0.63
N ILE A 350 13.03 -10.42 -0.43
CA ILE A 350 12.45 -10.76 -1.72
C ILE A 350 13.60 -11.02 -2.68
N CYS A 351 13.66 -12.24 -3.22
CA CYS A 351 14.62 -12.62 -4.25
C CYS A 351 13.92 -12.65 -5.62
N LEU A 352 14.22 -11.68 -6.48
CA LEU A 352 13.80 -11.69 -7.88
C LEU A 352 14.77 -12.58 -8.67
N ASP A 353 14.34 -13.80 -8.97
CA ASP A 353 15.17 -14.77 -9.67
C ASP A 353 15.18 -14.51 -11.18
N GLU A 354 16.36 -14.63 -11.78
CA GLU A 354 16.64 -14.29 -13.17
C GLU A 354 16.13 -12.88 -13.54
N ILE A 355 16.48 -11.91 -12.70
CA ILE A 355 15.92 -10.55 -12.71
C ILE A 355 15.99 -9.85 -14.07
N ASN A 356 16.96 -10.21 -14.90
CA ASN A 356 17.20 -9.63 -16.22
C ASN A 356 16.47 -10.35 -17.37
N LEU A 357 15.63 -11.36 -17.11
CA LEU A 357 14.80 -11.98 -18.16
C LEU A 357 13.83 -11.00 -18.81
N ALA A 358 13.39 -9.99 -18.05
CA ALA A 358 12.58 -8.89 -18.52
C ALA A 358 13.28 -7.55 -18.27
N GLN A 359 12.78 -6.50 -18.92
CA GLN A 359 13.36 -5.18 -18.80
C GLN A 359 13.08 -4.59 -17.42
N ILE A 360 14.09 -4.63 -16.56
CA ILE A 360 14.02 -4.27 -15.13
C ILE A 360 13.43 -2.88 -14.92
N GLU A 361 13.80 -1.91 -15.76
CA GLU A 361 13.33 -0.54 -15.59
C GLU A 361 11.82 -0.37 -15.78
N TYR A 362 11.14 -1.33 -16.40
CA TYR A 362 9.70 -1.23 -16.65
C TYR A 362 8.88 -1.75 -15.47
N TYR A 363 9.17 -2.96 -15.00
CA TYR A 363 8.38 -3.56 -13.92
C TYR A 363 8.82 -3.09 -12.52
N LEU A 364 10.06 -2.64 -12.35
CA LEU A 364 10.57 -2.07 -11.08
C LEU A 364 10.57 -0.52 -11.05
N ALA A 365 10.01 0.15 -12.05
CA ALA A 365 10.06 1.61 -12.21
C ALA A 365 9.70 2.38 -10.92
N ASP A 366 8.51 2.10 -10.36
CA ASP A 366 7.98 2.79 -9.18
C ASP A 366 8.84 2.51 -7.93
N ILE A 367 9.31 1.27 -7.76
CA ILE A 367 10.15 0.86 -6.63
C ILE A 367 11.51 1.58 -6.66
N LEU A 368 12.12 1.65 -7.85
CA LEU A 368 13.39 2.34 -8.06
C LEU A 368 13.28 3.86 -7.87
N SER A 369 12.10 4.44 -8.10
CA SER A 369 11.84 5.87 -7.89
C SER A 369 11.59 6.20 -6.42
N ILE A 370 10.72 5.44 -5.74
CA ILE A 370 10.28 5.78 -4.38
C ILE A 370 11.39 5.59 -3.35
N LYS A 371 12.30 4.63 -3.56
CA LYS A 371 13.48 4.50 -2.69
C LYS A 371 14.41 5.72 -2.70
N GLU A 372 14.20 6.68 -3.60
CA GLU A 372 15.00 7.90 -3.71
C GLU A 372 14.32 9.11 -3.06
N LEU A 373 13.01 9.03 -2.83
CA LEU A 373 12.19 10.14 -2.38
C LEU A 373 11.70 9.84 -0.97
N GLU A 374 12.24 10.57 0.01
CA GLU A 374 11.88 10.39 1.41
C GLU A 374 10.37 10.64 1.62
N GLY A 375 9.67 9.64 2.18
CA GLY A 375 8.26 9.74 2.53
C GLY A 375 7.26 9.49 1.39
N GLU A 376 7.73 9.13 0.20
CA GLU A 376 6.81 8.72 -0.87
C GLU A 376 6.26 7.30 -0.68
N LYS A 377 5.01 7.10 -1.10
CA LYS A 377 4.28 5.83 -1.02
C LYS A 377 4.02 5.28 -2.42
N LEU A 378 4.11 3.97 -2.56
CA LEU A 378 3.72 3.25 -3.77
C LEU A 378 2.22 3.38 -3.98
N ARG A 379 1.81 3.87 -5.15
CA ARG A 379 0.40 3.94 -5.53
C ARG A 379 -0.01 2.66 -6.23
N LEU A 380 -0.86 1.87 -5.56
CA LEU A 380 -1.42 0.64 -6.11
C LEU A 380 -2.57 0.94 -7.09
N TYR A 381 -3.47 1.85 -6.73
CA TYR A 381 -4.63 2.25 -7.55
C TYR A 381 -5.21 3.60 -7.11
N SER A 382 -6.31 4.03 -7.75
CA SER A 382 -6.94 5.33 -7.49
C SER A 382 -7.60 5.38 -6.12
N SER A 383 -7.25 6.40 -5.31
CA SER A 383 -7.93 6.68 -4.04
C SER A 383 -9.42 6.98 -4.23
N THR A 384 -9.83 7.50 -5.40
CA THR A 384 -11.25 7.73 -5.72
C THR A 384 -12.00 6.40 -5.87
N GLU A 385 -11.41 5.43 -6.56
CA GLU A 385 -11.98 4.07 -6.72
C GLU A 385 -12.07 3.35 -5.37
N TYR A 386 -11.01 3.43 -4.57
CA TYR A 386 -11.00 2.92 -3.19
C TYR A 386 -12.17 3.49 -2.36
N ASN A 387 -12.32 4.82 -2.36
CA ASN A 387 -13.35 5.49 -1.57
C ASN A 387 -14.77 5.17 -2.06
N HIS A 388 -14.99 5.05 -3.37
CA HIS A 388 -16.29 4.62 -3.90
C HIS A 388 -16.61 3.20 -3.48
N ASN A 389 -15.67 2.27 -3.65
CA ASN A 389 -15.83 0.88 -3.25
C ASN A 389 -16.12 0.74 -1.75
N LYS A 390 -15.32 1.43 -0.92
CA LYS A 390 -15.47 1.46 0.53
C LYS A 390 -16.84 1.98 0.96
N ARG A 391 -17.34 3.08 0.38
CA ARG A 391 -18.68 3.61 0.69
C ARG A 391 -19.79 2.63 0.37
N GLU A 392 -19.71 1.94 -0.75
CA GLU A 392 -20.71 0.94 -1.16
C GLU A 392 -20.72 -0.26 -0.20
N VAL A 393 -19.54 -0.77 0.16
CA VAL A 393 -19.39 -1.87 1.13
C VAL A 393 -19.88 -1.45 2.52
N GLU A 394 -19.47 -0.28 3.01
CA GLU A 394 -19.91 0.25 4.32
C GLU A 394 -21.41 0.47 4.38
N TRP A 395 -22.01 0.98 3.29
CA TRP A 395 -23.46 1.16 3.20
C TRP A 395 -24.19 -0.18 3.28
N TYR A 396 -23.73 -1.19 2.52
CA TYR A 396 -24.33 -2.52 2.54
C TYR A 396 -24.26 -3.18 3.93
N ILE A 397 -23.10 -3.11 4.58
CA ILE A 397 -22.91 -3.65 5.93
C ILE A 397 -23.84 -2.93 6.92
N LYS A 398 -23.89 -1.59 6.88
CA LYS A 398 -24.80 -0.81 7.75
C LYS A 398 -26.26 -1.16 7.54
N TYR A 399 -26.68 -1.35 6.29
CA TYR A 399 -28.04 -1.74 5.92
C TYR A 399 -28.42 -3.11 6.52
N LEU A 400 -27.55 -4.11 6.41
CA LEU A 400 -27.81 -5.44 6.98
C LEU A 400 -27.86 -5.42 8.51
N LEU A 401 -26.95 -4.70 9.15
CA LEU A 401 -26.95 -4.55 10.61
C LEU A 401 -28.24 -3.90 11.12
N SER A 402 -28.78 -2.90 10.41
CA SER A 402 -30.01 -2.23 10.81
C SER A 402 -31.29 -3.02 10.54
N THR A 403 -31.31 -3.88 9.52
CA THR A 403 -32.53 -4.59 9.09
C THR A 403 -32.64 -6.01 9.63
N GLN A 404 -31.52 -6.70 9.86
CA GLN A 404 -31.54 -8.12 10.21
C GLN A 404 -31.10 -8.42 11.65
N ASN A 405 -30.75 -7.40 12.45
CA ASN A 405 -30.34 -7.54 13.84
C ASN A 405 -29.20 -8.57 14.03
N ILE A 406 -28.27 -8.58 13.08
CA ILE A 406 -27.10 -9.49 12.99
C ILE A 406 -25.88 -8.76 13.57
N SER A 407 -24.95 -9.47 14.21
CA SER A 407 -23.66 -8.88 14.64
C SER A 407 -22.61 -8.87 13.50
N ILE A 408 -21.57 -8.04 13.61
CA ILE A 408 -20.48 -8.01 12.60
C ILE A 408 -19.82 -9.39 12.48
N ASP A 409 -19.61 -10.08 13.59
CA ASP A 409 -19.00 -11.42 13.58
C ASP A 409 -19.92 -12.47 12.90
N GLU A 410 -21.23 -12.40 13.13
CA GLU A 410 -22.19 -13.28 12.45
C GLU A 410 -22.27 -13.00 10.94
N LEU A 411 -22.06 -11.74 10.55
CA LEU A 411 -22.07 -11.26 9.16
C LEU A 411 -20.82 -11.71 8.38
N LEU A 412 -19.64 -11.63 9.02
CA LEU A 412 -18.36 -12.08 8.45
C LEU A 412 -18.28 -13.62 8.37
N ASN A 413 -18.82 -14.33 9.37
CA ASN A 413 -18.79 -15.80 9.42
C ASN A 413 -19.86 -16.48 8.54
N GLY A 414 -20.63 -15.73 7.75
CA GLY A 414 -21.56 -16.25 6.74
C GLY A 414 -22.71 -17.12 7.27
N SER A 415 -22.98 -17.09 8.58
CA SER A 415 -23.82 -18.10 9.24
C SER A 415 -25.33 -17.93 8.98
N LYS A 416 -25.77 -16.76 8.50
CA LYS A 416 -27.20 -16.42 8.32
C LYS A 416 -27.57 -15.83 6.95
N VAL A 417 -26.62 -15.51 6.07
CA VAL A 417 -26.87 -14.76 4.82
C VAL A 417 -26.30 -15.52 3.62
N ASN A 418 -27.10 -16.40 3.02
CA ASN A 418 -26.72 -17.19 1.84
C ASN A 418 -27.10 -16.49 0.52
N ASN A 419 -26.48 -15.35 0.20
CA ASN A 419 -26.68 -14.67 -1.09
C ASN A 419 -25.33 -14.43 -1.79
N LEU A 420 -25.24 -14.66 -3.10
CA LEU A 420 -24.06 -14.37 -3.93
C LEU A 420 -23.57 -12.92 -3.77
N ASN A 421 -24.50 -11.97 -3.66
CA ASN A 421 -24.17 -10.56 -3.41
C ASN A 421 -23.50 -10.34 -2.06
N HIS A 422 -23.86 -11.14 -1.04
CA HIS A 422 -23.23 -11.07 0.28
C HIS A 422 -21.76 -11.48 0.20
N PHE A 423 -21.47 -12.60 -0.45
CA PHE A 423 -20.09 -13.08 -0.63
C PHE A 423 -19.21 -12.10 -1.40
N ASP A 424 -19.75 -11.44 -2.43
CA ASP A 424 -19.01 -10.43 -3.20
C ASP A 424 -18.67 -9.21 -2.33
N ILE A 425 -19.62 -8.71 -1.54
CA ILE A 425 -19.38 -7.57 -0.64
C ILE A 425 -18.38 -7.92 0.46
N ILE A 426 -18.46 -9.11 1.06
CA ILE A 426 -17.48 -9.55 2.07
C ILE A 426 -16.08 -9.66 1.46
N SER A 427 -15.97 -10.25 0.27
CA SER A 427 -14.68 -10.34 -0.44
C SER A 427 -14.09 -8.95 -0.72
N ARG A 428 -14.95 -7.99 -1.12
CA ARG A 428 -14.54 -6.58 -1.31
C ARG A 428 -14.14 -5.92 0.00
N TYR A 429 -14.86 -6.19 1.09
CA TYR A 429 -14.52 -5.67 2.42
C TYR A 429 -13.13 -6.14 2.86
N GLU A 430 -12.86 -7.44 2.80
CA GLU A 430 -11.55 -8.01 3.16
C GLU A 430 -10.44 -7.44 2.27
N ASN A 431 -10.68 -7.36 0.96
CA ASN A 431 -9.73 -6.79 0.00
C ASN A 431 -9.40 -5.31 0.29
N LEU A 432 -10.39 -4.50 0.67
CA LEU A 432 -10.20 -3.10 1.04
C LEU A 432 -9.43 -2.91 2.35
N GLN A 433 -9.48 -3.88 3.27
CA GLN A 433 -8.66 -3.86 4.49
C GLN A 433 -7.20 -4.22 4.20
N GLU A 434 -6.97 -5.12 3.26
CA GLU A 434 -5.62 -5.60 2.93
C GLU A 434 -4.87 -4.65 1.99
N TYR A 435 -5.55 -4.09 0.98
CA TYR A 435 -4.94 -3.33 -0.11
C TYR A 435 -5.37 -1.87 -0.11
N GLU A 436 -4.69 -1.05 0.70
CA GLU A 436 -4.82 0.40 0.63
C GLU A 436 -4.30 0.97 -0.71
N PRO A 437 -4.83 2.11 -1.18
CA PRO A 437 -4.42 2.69 -2.46
C PRO A 437 -2.96 3.17 -2.47
N LEU A 438 -2.38 3.43 -1.30
CA LEU A 438 -0.99 3.85 -1.10
C LEU A 438 -0.34 2.93 -0.08
N ILE A 439 0.85 2.41 -0.39
CA ILE A 439 1.60 1.52 0.49
C ILE A 439 3.05 1.99 0.67
N GLU A 440 3.57 1.89 1.89
CA GLU A 440 4.98 2.21 2.19
C GLU A 440 5.87 1.01 1.89
N ILE A 441 7.09 1.25 1.40
CA ILE A 441 8.14 0.21 1.36
C ILE A 441 8.81 0.20 2.73
N PRO A 442 8.70 -0.87 3.53
CA PRO A 442 9.21 -0.83 4.89
C PRO A 442 10.72 -1.09 4.97
N ASP A 443 11.39 -0.44 5.93
CA ASP A 443 12.85 -0.51 6.13
C ASP A 443 13.37 -1.91 6.50
N ASN A 444 12.50 -2.84 6.89
CA ASN A 444 12.83 -4.23 7.20
C ASN A 444 12.79 -5.16 5.96
N LEU A 445 12.45 -4.63 4.78
CA LEU A 445 12.42 -5.38 3.52
C LEU A 445 13.74 -5.23 2.74
N ARG A 446 14.31 -6.33 2.26
CA ARG A 446 15.48 -6.35 1.37
C ARG A 446 15.08 -6.93 0.02
N ILE A 447 15.40 -6.21 -1.05
CA ILE A 447 15.16 -6.64 -2.43
C ILE A 447 16.50 -7.10 -2.99
N ILE A 448 16.56 -8.38 -3.36
CA ILE A 448 17.72 -9.03 -3.94
C ILE A 448 17.35 -9.51 -5.34
N GLY A 449 18.21 -9.27 -6.34
CA GLY A 449 18.10 -9.85 -7.67
C GLY A 449 19.18 -10.90 -7.88
N THR A 450 18.87 -11.99 -8.57
CA THR A 450 19.86 -12.93 -9.08
C THR A 450 19.85 -12.89 -10.60
N MET A 451 21.03 -12.83 -11.19
CA MET A 451 21.20 -12.65 -12.64
C MET A 451 22.22 -13.63 -13.19
N ASN A 452 21.85 -14.30 -14.29
CA ASN A 452 22.79 -15.02 -15.12
C ASN A 452 23.43 -14.04 -16.11
N VAL A 453 24.73 -14.18 -16.30
CA VAL A 453 25.51 -13.29 -17.19
C VAL A 453 25.80 -13.93 -18.55
N ASP A 454 25.14 -15.04 -18.84
CA ASP A 454 25.23 -15.71 -20.12
C ASP A 454 24.46 -14.87 -21.17
N GLY A 455 24.97 -14.76 -22.39
CA GLY A 455 24.49 -13.83 -23.44
C GLY A 455 23.05 -14.06 -23.96
N ALA A 456 22.26 -14.88 -23.28
CA ALA A 456 20.85 -15.16 -23.58
C ALA A 456 19.88 -14.20 -22.88
N VAL A 457 20.37 -13.18 -22.16
CA VAL A 457 19.57 -12.38 -21.24
C VAL A 457 19.83 -10.89 -21.40
N GLN A 458 18.88 -10.03 -21.00
CA GLN A 458 19.01 -8.58 -21.15
C GLN A 458 20.14 -8.02 -20.27
N SER A 459 20.76 -6.95 -20.76
CA SER A 459 21.78 -6.22 -20.02
C SER A 459 21.15 -5.24 -19.04
N LEU A 460 21.80 -5.03 -17.89
CA LEU A 460 21.35 -4.02 -16.92
C LEU A 460 21.59 -2.62 -17.47
N SER A 461 20.58 -1.75 -17.41
CA SER A 461 20.81 -0.34 -17.73
C SER A 461 21.63 0.37 -16.63
N PRO A 462 22.29 1.49 -16.96
CA PRO A 462 22.93 2.36 -15.97
C PRO A 462 22.00 2.80 -14.83
N LYS A 463 20.68 2.92 -15.10
CA LYS A 463 19.69 3.32 -14.08
C LYS A 463 19.55 2.28 -12.97
N VAL A 464 19.65 1.00 -13.30
CA VAL A 464 19.57 -0.10 -12.33
C VAL A 464 20.90 -0.28 -11.61
N ILE A 465 22.01 -0.20 -12.36
CA ILE A 465 23.37 -0.30 -11.80
C ILE A 465 23.62 0.79 -10.74
N ASP A 466 23.18 2.02 -10.99
CA ASP A 466 23.34 3.12 -10.04
C ASP A 466 22.57 2.89 -8.73
N ARG A 467 21.45 2.18 -8.78
CA ARG A 467 20.52 1.95 -7.66
C ARG A 467 20.74 0.64 -6.92
N SER A 468 21.71 -0.18 -7.36
CA SER A 468 21.98 -1.48 -6.77
C SER A 468 23.45 -1.66 -6.41
N PHE A 469 23.74 -2.60 -5.52
CA PHE A 469 25.08 -3.16 -5.33
C PHE A 469 25.18 -4.44 -6.14
N ILE A 470 26.15 -4.53 -7.04
CA ILE A 470 26.33 -5.70 -7.89
C ILE A 470 27.44 -6.57 -7.32
N ILE A 471 27.12 -7.81 -6.94
CA ILE A 471 28.09 -8.73 -6.33
C ILE A 471 28.34 -9.87 -7.32
N PRO A 472 29.53 -9.95 -7.94
CA PRO A 472 29.88 -11.07 -8.80
C PRO A 472 30.13 -12.33 -7.96
N ILE A 473 29.47 -13.43 -8.31
CA ILE A 473 29.64 -14.76 -7.72
C ILE A 473 30.26 -15.68 -8.77
N ASN A 474 31.53 -16.03 -8.52
CA ASN A 474 32.27 -16.98 -9.33
C ASN A 474 32.11 -18.41 -8.80
N PRO A 475 32.29 -19.44 -9.65
CA PRO A 475 32.38 -20.83 -9.19
C PRO A 475 33.49 -20.98 -8.15
N GLN A 476 33.18 -21.59 -7.02
CA GLN A 476 34.10 -21.66 -5.89
C GLN A 476 34.66 -23.06 -5.69
N ALA A 477 35.96 -23.13 -5.37
CA ALA A 477 36.61 -24.37 -4.99
C ALA A 477 36.26 -24.75 -3.53
N LYS A 478 36.24 -26.05 -3.23
CA LYS A 478 36.06 -26.54 -1.86
C LYS A 478 37.23 -26.04 -0.99
N GLN A 479 36.94 -25.20 0.00
CA GLN A 479 37.90 -24.82 1.02
C GLN A 479 37.68 -25.68 2.27
N GLU A 480 38.75 -26.19 2.87
CA GLU A 480 38.71 -26.80 4.19
C GLU A 480 38.61 -25.69 5.24
N ILE A 481 37.53 -25.67 6.02
CA ILE A 481 37.35 -24.75 7.13
C ILE A 481 37.42 -25.56 8.42
N ASN A 482 38.18 -25.08 9.41
CA ASN A 482 38.13 -25.61 10.76
C ASN A 482 36.80 -25.15 11.41
N PRO A 483 35.85 -26.06 11.68
CA PRO A 483 34.56 -25.69 12.24
C PRO A 483 34.74 -25.36 13.72
N SER A 484 34.92 -24.08 14.04
CA SER A 484 35.00 -23.58 15.43
C SER A 484 33.91 -22.56 15.72
N ALA A 485 32.67 -22.88 15.38
CA ALA A 485 31.52 -22.06 15.77
C ALA A 485 30.35 -22.94 16.24
N ASP A 486 29.72 -22.49 17.32
CA ASP A 486 28.49 -23.05 17.88
C ASP A 486 27.38 -23.02 16.82
N ASP A 487 26.61 -24.11 16.71
CA ASP A 487 25.50 -24.28 15.74
C ASP A 487 24.26 -23.47 16.13
N LEU A 488 24.43 -22.17 16.31
CA LEU A 488 23.41 -21.22 16.70
C LEU A 488 22.65 -20.72 15.45
N GLU A 489 21.34 -20.90 15.46
CA GLU A 489 20.43 -20.18 14.57
C GLU A 489 20.07 -18.84 15.23
N PHE A 490 20.12 -17.76 14.46
CA PHE A 490 19.81 -16.42 14.93
C PHE A 490 18.41 -16.01 14.49
N SER A 491 17.68 -15.32 15.37
CA SER A 491 16.55 -14.49 14.98
C SER A 491 17.01 -13.05 15.04
N ILE A 492 17.39 -12.47 13.90
CA ILE A 492 17.94 -11.12 13.90
C ILE A 492 16.81 -10.11 13.75
N PRO A 493 16.62 -9.21 14.73
CA PRO A 493 15.66 -8.12 14.60
C PRO A 493 15.99 -7.24 13.40
N SER A 494 14.97 -6.66 12.78
CA SER A 494 15.13 -5.73 11.66
C SER A 494 16.08 -4.56 11.95
N GLU A 495 16.14 -4.12 13.21
CA GLU A 495 17.00 -3.04 13.68
C GLU A 495 18.50 -3.30 13.42
N PHE A 496 18.93 -4.57 13.44
CA PHE A 496 20.33 -4.94 13.18
C PHE A 496 20.78 -4.61 11.75
N PHE A 497 19.83 -4.53 10.81
CA PHE A 497 20.10 -4.17 9.41
C PHE A 497 19.56 -2.79 9.05
N LYS A 498 19.13 -1.99 10.02
CA LYS A 498 18.57 -0.67 9.75
C LYS A 498 19.64 0.22 9.10
N PRO A 499 19.34 0.89 7.97
CA PRO A 499 20.26 1.85 7.39
C PRO A 499 20.50 2.98 8.37
N THR A 500 21.75 3.18 8.80
CA THR A 500 22.13 4.34 9.61
C THR A 500 22.41 5.51 8.67
N THR A 501 21.76 6.65 8.93
CA THR A 501 22.19 7.92 8.35
C THR A 501 23.53 8.28 9.01
N THR A 502 24.61 8.23 8.24
CA THR A 502 25.91 8.62 8.75
C THR A 502 26.20 10.07 8.39
N ASP A 503 26.35 10.93 9.40
CA ASP A 503 26.99 12.25 9.27
C ASP A 503 28.49 12.15 8.94
N SER A 504 29.02 10.93 8.84
CA SER A 504 30.42 10.67 8.55
C SER A 504 30.76 11.09 7.13
N THR A 505 31.85 11.84 6.96
CA THR A 505 32.46 12.03 5.66
C THR A 505 33.42 10.89 5.36
N LEU A 506 33.51 10.48 4.09
CA LEU A 506 34.54 9.55 3.66
C LEU A 506 35.94 10.12 3.96
N PRO A 507 36.87 9.31 4.51
CA PRO A 507 38.26 9.71 4.69
C PRO A 507 38.88 10.24 3.40
N SER A 508 39.75 11.24 3.50
CA SER A 508 40.42 11.86 2.34
C SER A 508 41.16 10.84 1.48
N LYS A 509 41.83 9.85 2.09
CA LYS A 509 42.51 8.76 1.37
C LYS A 509 41.54 7.97 0.47
N ILE A 510 40.37 7.60 0.99
CA ILE A 510 39.36 6.85 0.23
C ILE A 510 38.79 7.71 -0.90
N LYS A 511 38.48 8.98 -0.61
CA LYS A 511 38.00 9.93 -1.62
C LYS A 511 38.98 10.09 -2.78
N LEU A 512 40.27 10.27 -2.49
CA LEU A 512 41.32 10.41 -3.50
C LEU A 512 41.48 9.14 -4.35
N ALA A 513 41.49 7.96 -3.72
CA ALA A 513 41.60 6.69 -4.42
C ALA A 513 40.44 6.45 -5.38
N ILE A 514 39.20 6.70 -4.93
CA ILE A 514 38.01 6.55 -5.77
C ILE A 514 37.97 7.62 -6.85
N SER A 515 38.39 8.85 -6.57
CA SER A 515 38.50 9.92 -7.58
C SER A 515 39.45 9.52 -8.70
N ALA A 516 40.63 8.98 -8.37
CA ALA A 516 41.59 8.54 -9.38
C ALA A 516 40.99 7.49 -10.34
N ILE A 517 40.22 6.52 -9.81
CA ILE A 517 39.53 5.52 -10.62
C ILE A 517 38.40 6.16 -11.45
N LYS A 518 37.63 7.09 -10.86
CA LYS A 518 36.58 7.83 -11.57
C LYS A 518 37.13 8.67 -12.72
N ASP A 519 38.25 9.36 -12.49
CA ASP A 519 38.90 10.22 -13.48
C ASP A 519 39.39 9.40 -14.68
N GLU A 520 39.86 8.17 -14.43
CA GLU A 520 40.16 7.23 -15.50
C GLU A 520 38.90 6.81 -16.25
N LEU A 521 37.85 6.38 -15.55
CA LEU A 521 36.58 5.96 -16.16
C LEU A 521 35.86 7.10 -16.90
N TYR A 522 36.13 8.35 -16.55
CA TYR A 522 35.62 9.52 -17.30
C TYR A 522 36.13 9.53 -18.75
N LYS A 523 37.36 9.07 -18.99
CA LYS A 523 37.92 8.92 -20.36
C LYS A 523 37.14 7.91 -21.21
N TRP A 524 36.40 7.02 -20.56
CA TRP A 524 35.52 6.03 -21.18
C TRP A 524 34.08 6.55 -21.36
N ASN A 525 33.87 7.87 -21.20
CA ASN A 525 32.56 8.52 -21.19
C ASN A 525 31.60 7.97 -20.12
N ILE A 526 32.14 7.50 -18.98
CA ILE A 526 31.35 7.00 -17.86
C ILE A 526 31.28 8.05 -16.75
N ASP A 527 30.12 8.68 -16.62
CA ASP A 527 29.83 9.67 -15.58
C ASP A 527 29.05 9.08 -14.41
N TYR A 528 29.51 9.32 -13.18
CA TYR A 528 28.82 8.89 -11.97
C TYR A 528 28.00 10.02 -11.35
N SER A 529 26.75 9.70 -10.97
CA SER A 529 25.85 10.63 -10.29
C SER A 529 26.17 10.78 -8.80
N GLU A 530 25.61 11.81 -8.15
CA GLU A 530 25.69 12.01 -6.68
C GLU A 530 25.17 10.79 -5.88
N ARG A 531 24.35 9.94 -6.50
CA ARG A 531 23.86 8.68 -5.90
C ARG A 531 24.99 7.72 -5.52
N LEU A 532 26.05 7.68 -6.32
CA LEU A 532 27.23 6.88 -5.98
C LEU A 532 27.80 7.31 -4.63
N GLU A 533 27.91 8.62 -4.38
CA GLU A 533 28.43 9.15 -3.13
C GLU A 533 27.56 8.78 -1.94
N HIS A 534 26.25 8.88 -2.08
CA HIS A 534 25.31 8.41 -1.06
C HIS A 534 25.48 6.92 -0.73
N HIS A 535 25.55 6.06 -1.75
CA HIS A 535 25.74 4.61 -1.54
C HIS A 535 27.10 4.29 -0.90
N MET A 536 28.16 5.01 -1.28
CA MET A 536 29.47 4.87 -0.67
C MET A 536 29.45 5.23 0.81
N LEU A 537 28.75 6.30 1.19
CA LEU A 537 28.60 6.70 2.60
C LEU A 537 27.83 5.65 3.40
N LEU A 538 26.70 5.17 2.88
CA LEU A 538 25.92 4.10 3.52
C LEU A 538 26.76 2.83 3.71
N TYR A 539 27.45 2.37 2.66
CA TYR A 539 28.28 1.17 2.75
C TYR A 539 29.45 1.38 3.71
N TYR A 540 30.10 2.55 3.69
CA TYR A 540 31.23 2.86 4.57
C TYR A 540 30.81 2.89 6.04
N GLY A 541 29.64 3.48 6.34
CA GLY A 541 29.06 3.52 7.68
C GLY A 541 28.92 2.16 8.34
N HIS A 542 28.58 1.14 7.54
CA HIS A 542 28.42 -0.24 8.01
C HIS A 542 29.70 -1.09 7.83
N SER A 543 30.60 -0.71 6.93
CA SER A 543 31.77 -1.52 6.57
C SER A 543 32.61 -1.95 7.78
N LYS A 544 32.85 -1.02 8.72
CA LYS A 544 33.67 -1.27 9.92
C LYS A 544 33.04 -2.28 10.86
N SER A 545 31.71 -2.31 10.99
CA SER A 545 31.03 -3.27 11.87
C SER A 545 31.24 -4.70 11.38
N TRP A 546 31.27 -4.89 10.06
CA TRP A 546 31.55 -6.15 9.38
C TRP A 546 33.05 -6.52 9.31
N GLY A 547 33.94 -5.65 9.79
CA GLY A 547 35.39 -5.86 9.77
C GLY A 547 36.05 -5.57 8.41
N ILE A 548 35.39 -4.79 7.55
CA ILE A 548 35.95 -4.33 6.27
C ILE A 548 36.96 -3.21 6.55
N SER A 549 38.17 -3.35 6.00
CA SER A 549 39.22 -2.33 6.06
C SER A 549 39.03 -1.26 5.00
N ASP A 550 39.65 -0.09 5.16
CA ASP A 550 39.56 1.00 4.17
C ASP A 550 40.01 0.59 2.76
N ASN A 551 41.07 -0.23 2.65
CA ASN A 551 41.52 -0.75 1.36
C ASN A 551 40.49 -1.72 0.76
N LYS A 552 39.90 -2.59 1.58
CA LYS A 552 38.86 -3.53 1.13
C LYS A 552 37.57 -2.80 0.74
N PHE A 553 37.25 -1.70 1.41
CA PHE A 553 36.14 -0.83 1.03
C PHE A 553 36.33 -0.25 -0.38
N ILE A 554 37.54 0.24 -0.72
CA ILE A 554 37.84 0.77 -2.06
C ILE A 554 37.63 -0.34 -3.09
N GLU A 555 38.19 -1.53 -2.84
CA GLU A 555 38.03 -2.72 -3.70
C GLU A 555 36.55 -3.08 -3.90
N ASP A 556 35.78 -3.14 -2.82
CA ASP A 556 34.35 -3.46 -2.84
C ASP A 556 33.57 -2.45 -3.70
N ILE A 557 33.79 -1.14 -3.51
CA ILE A 557 33.12 -0.11 -4.33
C ILE A 557 33.56 -0.18 -5.78
N THR A 558 34.84 -0.43 -6.06
CA THR A 558 35.33 -0.60 -7.44
C THR A 558 34.59 -1.73 -8.14
N VAL A 559 34.50 -2.92 -7.55
CA VAL A 559 33.83 -4.07 -8.16
C VAL A 559 32.31 -3.92 -8.19
N MET A 560 31.69 -3.45 -7.11
CA MET A 560 30.25 -3.50 -6.96
C MET A 560 29.51 -2.31 -7.56
N LYS A 561 30.21 -1.19 -7.81
CA LYS A 561 29.59 0.08 -8.24
C LYS A 561 30.28 0.74 -9.43
N LEU A 562 31.61 0.71 -9.53
CA LEU A 562 32.33 1.39 -10.62
C LEU A 562 32.40 0.53 -11.88
N LEU A 563 33.06 -0.62 -11.79
CA LEU A 563 33.28 -1.49 -12.95
C LEU A 563 32.01 -1.99 -13.66
N PRO A 564 30.85 -2.21 -13.01
CA PRO A 564 29.66 -2.72 -13.70
C PRO A 564 29.11 -1.84 -14.83
N ARG A 565 29.51 -0.56 -14.88
CA ARG A 565 29.15 0.35 -15.99
C ARG A 565 29.96 0.14 -17.26
N LEU A 566 31.04 -0.64 -17.22
CA LEU A 566 31.79 -1.06 -18.40
C LEU A 566 31.00 -2.14 -19.14
N HIS A 567 30.23 -1.73 -20.15
CA HIS A 567 29.38 -2.60 -20.95
C HIS A 567 29.79 -2.52 -22.42
N ASP A 568 30.17 -3.68 -22.98
CA ASP A 568 30.43 -3.91 -24.40
C ASP A 568 31.23 -2.79 -25.10
N MET A 569 32.33 -2.38 -24.46
CA MET A 569 33.16 -1.29 -24.93
C MET A 569 34.16 -1.79 -25.99
N LEU A 570 34.25 -1.05 -27.10
CA LEU A 570 35.28 -1.22 -28.14
C LEU A 570 36.41 -0.23 -27.85
N GLU A 571 37.40 -0.68 -27.09
CA GLU A 571 38.44 0.21 -26.59
C GLU A 571 39.83 -0.33 -26.91
N THR A 572 40.85 0.53 -26.77
CA THR A 572 42.23 0.15 -27.05
C THR A 572 42.84 -0.62 -25.87
N ASP A 573 43.75 -1.55 -26.16
CA ASP A 573 44.55 -2.25 -25.13
C ASP A 573 45.26 -1.28 -24.18
N GLN A 574 45.64 -0.09 -24.68
CA GLN A 574 46.27 0.94 -23.86
C GLN A 574 45.31 1.45 -22.78
N MET A 575 44.07 1.80 -23.14
CA MET A 575 43.08 2.26 -22.16
C MET A 575 42.78 1.18 -21.12
N ILE A 576 42.63 -0.09 -21.55
CA ILE A 576 42.42 -1.22 -20.62
C ILE A 576 43.60 -1.37 -19.64
N SER A 577 44.82 -1.21 -20.15
CA SER A 577 46.04 -1.27 -19.34
C SER A 577 46.13 -0.11 -18.36
N ASP A 578 45.81 1.12 -18.80
CA ASP A 578 45.80 2.33 -17.96
C ASP A 578 44.80 2.18 -16.81
N LEU A 579 43.58 1.70 -17.09
CA LEU A 579 42.58 1.41 -16.07
C LEU A 579 43.05 0.33 -15.09
N SER A 580 43.63 -0.76 -15.60
CA SER A 580 44.14 -1.84 -14.76
C SER A 580 45.25 -1.37 -13.84
N GLN A 581 46.17 -0.54 -14.35
CA GLN A 581 47.25 0.04 -13.57
C GLN A 581 46.72 0.96 -12.48
N ILE A 582 45.82 1.89 -12.80
CA ILE A 582 45.27 2.84 -11.82
C ILE A 582 44.51 2.09 -10.72
N VAL A 583 43.70 1.09 -11.08
CA VAL A 583 43.02 0.26 -10.08
C VAL A 583 44.03 -0.50 -9.22
N GLU A 584 45.08 -1.07 -9.81
CA GLU A 584 46.10 -1.85 -9.11
C GLU A 584 46.85 -0.99 -8.08
N GLU A 585 47.19 0.24 -8.44
CA GLU A 585 47.83 1.20 -7.54
C GLU A 585 46.96 1.53 -6.31
N GLN A 586 45.63 1.54 -6.45
CA GLN A 586 44.72 1.89 -5.35
C GLN A 586 44.34 0.70 -4.46
N VAL A 587 44.15 -0.50 -5.02
CA VAL A 587 43.63 -1.66 -4.28
C VAL A 587 44.63 -2.82 -4.12
N GLY A 588 45.75 -2.78 -4.84
CA GLY A 588 46.77 -3.81 -4.86
C GLY A 588 46.48 -4.95 -5.84
N GLU A 589 47.57 -5.64 -6.23
CA GLU A 589 47.58 -6.65 -7.30
C GLU A 589 46.67 -7.87 -7.03
N ASN A 590 46.56 -8.28 -5.76
CA ASN A 590 45.81 -9.49 -5.37
C ASN A 590 44.32 -9.22 -5.08
N SER A 591 43.81 -8.04 -5.42
CA SER A 591 42.43 -7.64 -5.16
C SER A 591 41.44 -8.32 -6.11
N SER A 592 40.19 -8.50 -5.66
CA SER A 592 39.12 -9.04 -6.52
C SER A 592 38.80 -8.15 -7.72
N SER A 593 38.98 -6.82 -7.58
CA SER A 593 38.89 -5.85 -8.68
C SER A 593 39.84 -6.17 -9.82
N ILE A 594 41.12 -6.43 -9.48
CA ILE A 594 42.14 -6.75 -10.48
C ILE A 594 41.92 -8.13 -11.09
N LEU A 595 41.52 -9.12 -10.28
CA LEU A 595 41.14 -10.42 -10.82
C LEU A 595 39.98 -10.31 -11.83
N LYS A 596 38.98 -9.48 -11.54
CA LYS A 596 37.86 -9.23 -12.47
C LYS A 596 38.33 -8.51 -13.74
N LEU A 597 39.15 -7.47 -13.64
CA LEU A 597 39.71 -6.77 -14.81
C LEU A 597 40.55 -7.70 -15.69
N ARG A 598 41.37 -8.58 -15.10
CA ARG A 598 42.13 -9.60 -15.83
C ARG A 598 41.22 -10.59 -16.55
N GLN A 599 40.09 -10.99 -15.94
CA GLN A 599 39.08 -11.82 -16.61
C GLN A 599 38.43 -11.09 -17.79
N MET A 600 38.08 -9.81 -17.61
CA MET A 600 37.51 -8.96 -18.67
C MET A 600 38.49 -8.79 -19.84
N HIS A 601 39.76 -8.52 -19.56
CA HIS A 601 40.79 -8.38 -20.60
C HIS A 601 41.05 -9.69 -21.35
N LYS A 602 41.05 -10.82 -20.63
CA LYS A 602 41.13 -12.15 -21.25
C LYS A 602 39.97 -12.41 -22.21
N ARG A 603 38.74 -12.03 -21.85
CA ARG A 603 37.58 -12.14 -22.74
C ARG A 603 37.63 -11.15 -23.90
N TYR A 604 38.06 -9.91 -23.67
CA TYR A 604 38.30 -8.94 -24.73
C TYR A 604 39.26 -9.49 -25.80
N ASN A 605 40.35 -10.14 -25.41
CA ASN A 605 41.27 -10.79 -26.36
C ASN A 605 40.62 -11.93 -27.19
N GLN A 606 39.50 -12.49 -26.71
CA GLN A 606 38.77 -13.57 -27.39
C GLN A 606 37.61 -13.04 -28.24
N THR A 607 36.92 -11.99 -27.79
CA THR A 607 35.64 -11.53 -28.37
C THR A 607 35.73 -10.14 -29.01
N GLY A 608 36.79 -9.37 -28.72
CA GLY A 608 36.94 -7.96 -29.07
C GLY A 608 36.11 -7.00 -28.20
N MET A 609 35.36 -7.50 -27.22
CA MET A 609 34.48 -6.69 -26.37
C MET A 609 34.96 -6.70 -24.91
N PHE A 610 35.17 -5.50 -24.35
CA PHE A 610 35.56 -5.34 -22.95
C PHE A 610 34.32 -5.01 -22.11
N SER A 611 33.89 -5.95 -21.26
CA SER A 611 32.62 -5.86 -20.54
C SER A 611 32.71 -6.49 -19.17
N PHE A 612 32.19 -5.83 -18.13
CA PHE A 612 32.11 -6.39 -16.76
C PHE A 612 31.22 -7.62 -16.71
N TRP A 613 30.26 -7.71 -17.62
CA TRP A 613 29.32 -8.81 -17.74
C TRP A 613 29.91 -10.01 -18.48
N SER A 614 31.14 -9.87 -18.97
CA SER A 614 31.89 -10.95 -19.59
C SER A 614 32.71 -11.75 -18.56
#